data_AF-A0A355UKG2-F1
#
_entry.id   AF-A0A355UKG2-F1
#
_cell.length_a   1.000
_cell.length_b   1.000
_cell.length_c   1.000
_cell.angle_alpha   90.00
_cell.angle_beta   90.00
_cell.angle_gamma   90.00
#
_symmetry.space_group_name_H-M   'P 1'
#
loop_
_entity.id
_entity.type
_entity.pdbx_description
1 polymer ?
#
loop_
_entity_poly.entity_id
_entity_poly.type
_entity_poly.pdbx_seq_one_letter_code
_entity_poly.pdbx_strand_id
1 'polypeptide(L)'
;AEMKLRILKELYGIKIGEKTDFFEALCNRNSSMNPQTIQLRASEALENILHDYSNFNIQTIDSFLQKVMRNLAKELGIGSNYNLIIDDSDIIKETIERVISSTDKDKALYDWYMDMIDSRVEEGKRVNVEKELIDFSRNLDKEVFKRFESEIKTLDKEVLNQFKQKGNGKLIEIKKSLIAYGDRFAKIFEENGLIVDNFAGKSRGIANALLGIRKENFDFRDKTYYQKAI
;
A
#
# COMPACT_ATOMS: atom_id res chain seq x y z
N ALA A 1 6.63 25.30 3.04
CA ALA A 1 6.73 26.65 2.42
C ALA A 1 5.77 26.80 1.23
N GLU A 2 5.67 25.80 0.37
CA GLU A 2 4.82 25.81 -0.84
C GLU A 2 3.34 26.15 -0.58
N MET A 3 2.68 25.50 0.39
CA MET A 3 1.26 25.78 0.70
C MET A 3 1.00 27.20 1.19
N LYS A 4 1.88 27.77 2.04
CA LYS A 4 1.74 29.17 2.51
C LYS A 4 1.78 30.13 1.33
N LEU A 5 2.76 29.94 0.46
CA LEU A 5 2.96 30.80 -0.72
C LEU A 5 1.79 30.68 -1.71
N ARG A 6 1.23 29.46 -1.87
CA ARG A 6 0.04 29.24 -2.70
C ARG A 6 -1.17 30.01 -2.17
N ILE A 7 -1.47 29.94 -0.88
CA ILE A 7 -2.59 30.68 -0.28
C ILE A 7 -2.40 32.18 -0.45
N LEU A 8 -1.20 32.70 -0.21
CA LEU A 8 -0.90 34.12 -0.41
C LEU A 8 -1.08 34.56 -1.87
N LYS A 9 -0.62 33.75 -2.83
CA LYS A 9 -0.79 34.02 -4.27
C LYS A 9 -2.27 34.06 -4.67
N GLU A 10 -3.07 33.10 -4.21
CA GLU A 10 -4.51 33.08 -4.49
C GLU A 10 -5.22 34.30 -3.88
N LEU A 11 -4.92 34.64 -2.62
CA LEU A 11 -5.48 35.83 -1.98
C LEU A 11 -5.08 37.13 -2.69
N TYR A 12 -3.83 37.22 -3.16
CA TYR A 12 -3.35 38.36 -3.94
C TYR A 12 -4.03 38.45 -5.31
N GLY A 13 -4.16 37.34 -6.04
CA GLY A 13 -4.88 37.27 -7.32
C GLY A 13 -6.32 37.75 -7.16
N ILE A 14 -7.02 37.26 -6.13
CA ILE A 14 -8.38 37.71 -5.81
C ILE A 14 -8.39 39.21 -5.49
N LYS A 15 -7.43 39.72 -4.70
CA LYS A 15 -7.32 41.14 -4.35
C LYS A 15 -7.21 42.04 -5.59
N ILE A 16 -6.42 41.66 -6.60
CA ILE A 16 -6.24 42.44 -7.83
C ILE A 16 -7.34 42.22 -8.88
N GLY A 17 -8.29 41.31 -8.62
CA GLY A 17 -9.44 41.05 -9.49
C GLY A 17 -9.24 39.94 -10.52
N GLU A 18 -8.23 39.08 -10.32
CA GLU A 18 -8.11 37.85 -11.10
C GLU A 18 -9.23 36.88 -10.73
N LYS A 19 -9.90 36.33 -11.75
CA LYS A 19 -10.90 35.27 -11.58
C LYS A 19 -10.19 33.92 -11.55
N THR A 20 -9.61 33.58 -10.39
CA THR A 20 -9.01 32.27 -10.19
C THR A 20 -10.10 31.21 -9.94
N ASP A 21 -9.78 29.93 -10.15
CA ASP A 21 -10.71 28.82 -9.83
C ASP A 21 -11.19 28.86 -8.37
N PHE A 22 -10.32 29.33 -7.46
CA PHE A 22 -10.67 29.54 -6.05
C PHE A 22 -11.69 30.66 -5.87
N PHE A 23 -11.57 31.75 -6.63
CA PHE A 23 -12.55 32.85 -6.61
C PHE A 23 -13.94 32.37 -7.04
N GLU A 24 -14.01 31.61 -8.14
CA GLU A 24 -15.28 31.06 -8.63
C GLU A 24 -15.87 30.05 -7.63
N ALA A 25 -15.04 29.17 -7.06
CA ALA A 25 -15.48 28.24 -6.02
C ALA A 25 -16.02 28.97 -4.76
N LEU A 26 -15.39 30.07 -4.36
CA LEU A 26 -15.85 30.90 -3.25
C LEU A 26 -17.17 31.61 -3.56
N CYS A 27 -17.33 32.17 -4.76
CA CYS A 27 -18.58 32.77 -5.22
C CYS A 27 -19.73 31.74 -5.24
N ASN A 28 -19.47 30.54 -5.77
CA ASN A 28 -20.46 29.47 -5.86
C ASN A 28 -20.90 28.96 -4.48
N ARG A 29 -19.98 28.84 -3.52
CA ARG A 29 -20.30 28.44 -2.13
C ARG A 29 -20.98 29.54 -1.32
N ASN A 30 -20.83 30.80 -1.72
CA ASN A 30 -21.38 31.96 -1.02
C ASN A 30 -22.28 32.77 -1.97
N SER A 31 -23.28 32.12 -2.57
CA SER A 31 -24.17 32.71 -3.58
C SER A 31 -24.96 33.93 -3.11
N SER A 32 -25.09 34.13 -1.79
CA SER A 32 -25.70 35.32 -1.17
C SER A 32 -24.75 36.51 -1.02
N MET A 33 -23.45 36.32 -1.25
CA MET A 33 -22.44 37.36 -1.12
C MET A 33 -22.10 37.96 -2.49
N ASN A 34 -22.03 39.29 -2.53
CA ASN A 34 -21.54 40.00 -3.70
C ASN A 34 -20.06 39.66 -3.95
N PRO A 35 -19.65 39.33 -5.20
CA PRO A 35 -18.24 39.10 -5.57
C PRO A 35 -17.27 40.19 -5.08
N GLN A 36 -17.70 41.45 -5.03
CA GLN A 36 -16.90 42.58 -4.52
C GLN A 36 -16.62 42.44 -3.01
N THR A 37 -17.55 41.89 -2.25
CA THR A 37 -17.36 41.61 -0.81
C THR A 37 -16.36 40.49 -0.59
N ILE A 38 -16.35 39.46 -1.45
CA ILE A 38 -15.38 38.36 -1.39
C ILE A 38 -13.97 38.90 -1.66
N GLN A 39 -13.83 39.76 -2.66
CA GLN A 39 -12.57 40.43 -2.97
C GLN A 39 -12.06 41.30 -1.80
N LEU A 40 -12.94 42.11 -1.19
CA LEU A 40 -12.58 42.92 -0.02
C LEU A 40 -12.08 42.05 1.13
N ARG A 41 -12.81 40.99 1.48
CA ARG A 41 -12.42 40.05 2.55
C ARG A 41 -11.12 39.32 2.25
N ALA A 42 -10.87 38.95 0.99
CA ALA A 42 -9.60 38.35 0.60
C ALA A 42 -8.43 39.34 0.77
N SER A 43 -8.65 40.63 0.48
CA SER A 43 -7.67 41.69 0.73
C SER A 43 -7.39 41.86 2.23
N GLU A 44 -8.43 41.92 3.06
CA GLU A 44 -8.29 42.02 4.53
C GLU A 44 -7.57 40.79 5.11
N ALA A 45 -7.93 39.59 4.65
CA ALA A 45 -7.27 38.35 5.08
C ALA A 45 -5.79 38.34 4.69
N LEU A 46 -5.46 38.78 3.47
CA LEU A 46 -4.08 38.90 3.01
C LEU A 46 -3.29 39.89 3.89
N GLU A 47 -3.85 41.07 4.18
CA GLU A 47 -3.21 42.07 5.04
C GLU A 47 -2.98 41.54 6.46
N ASN A 48 -3.98 40.90 7.06
CA ASN A 48 -3.86 40.30 8.39
C ASN A 48 -2.77 39.21 8.43
N ILE A 49 -2.72 38.35 7.41
CA ILE A 49 -1.70 37.30 7.31
C ILE A 49 -0.30 37.91 7.13
N LEU A 50 -0.16 39.00 6.34
CA LEU A 50 1.14 39.64 6.15
C LEU A 50 1.62 40.39 7.39
N HIS A 51 0.70 41.02 8.14
CA HIS A 51 1.01 41.70 9.41
C HIS A 51 1.51 40.73 10.48
N ASP A 52 0.99 39.50 10.52
CA ASP A 52 1.43 38.45 11.45
C ASP A 52 1.89 37.18 10.72
N TYR A 53 2.76 37.35 9.74
CA TYR A 53 3.21 36.23 8.91
C TYR A 53 4.00 35.17 9.71
N SER A 54 4.65 35.59 10.80
CA SER A 54 5.32 34.69 11.75
C SER A 54 4.39 33.65 12.37
N ASN A 55 3.15 34.04 12.70
CA ASN A 55 2.18 33.15 13.32
C ASN A 55 1.27 32.44 12.31
N PHE A 56 1.32 32.81 11.04
CA PHE A 56 0.60 32.09 9.99
C PHE A 56 1.20 30.69 9.78
N ASN A 57 0.67 29.69 10.49
CA ASN A 57 1.22 28.36 10.51
C ASN A 57 0.38 27.37 9.69
N ILE A 58 0.97 26.84 8.61
CA ILE A 58 0.40 25.73 7.84
C ILE A 58 1.36 24.57 7.99
N GLN A 59 0.86 23.49 8.58
CA GLN A 59 1.60 22.28 8.84
C GLN A 59 0.66 21.09 8.68
N THR A 60 1.21 19.92 8.40
CA THR A 60 0.44 18.67 8.41
C THR A 60 0.05 18.31 9.84
N ILE A 61 -0.96 17.47 10.01
CA ILE A 61 -1.38 16.95 11.32
C ILE A 61 -0.20 16.31 12.05
N ASP A 62 0.65 15.55 11.35
CA ASP A 62 1.84 14.92 11.92
C ASP A 62 2.81 15.94 12.48
N SER A 63 3.10 17.00 11.73
CA SER A 63 4.00 18.07 12.17
C SER A 63 3.45 18.83 13.39
N PHE A 64 2.13 18.99 13.47
CA PHE A 64 1.48 19.55 14.65
C PHE A 64 1.61 18.63 15.87
N LEU A 65 1.30 17.33 15.72
CA LEU A 65 1.42 16.34 16.78
C LEU A 65 2.87 16.23 17.26
N GLN A 66 3.84 16.25 16.34
CA GLN A 66 5.27 16.31 16.66
C GLN A 66 5.61 17.46 17.59
N LYS A 67 5.12 18.65 17.27
CA LYS A 67 5.36 19.86 18.04
C LYS A 67 4.72 19.76 19.43
N VAL A 68 3.48 19.26 19.52
CA VAL A 68 2.77 19.08 20.79
C VAL A 68 3.50 18.06 21.68
N MET A 69 3.80 16.87 21.16
CA MET A 69 4.46 15.80 21.91
C MET A 69 5.86 16.20 22.39
N ARG A 70 6.62 16.94 21.56
CA ARG A 70 7.93 17.45 21.94
C ARG A 70 7.86 18.47 23.07
N ASN A 71 6.88 19.38 23.01
CA ASN A 71 6.66 20.34 24.09
C ASN A 71 6.23 19.66 25.38
N LEU A 72 5.33 18.66 25.29
CA LEU A 72 4.90 17.87 26.44
C LEU A 72 6.07 17.10 27.07
N ALA A 73 6.90 16.44 26.25
CA ALA A 73 8.09 15.73 26.75
C ALA A 73 9.05 16.66 27.49
N LYS A 74 9.22 17.89 26.98
CA LYS A 74 10.03 18.94 27.63
C LYS A 74 9.41 19.37 28.97
N GLU A 75 8.09 19.57 29.03
CA GLU A 75 7.38 19.92 30.27
C GLU A 75 7.45 18.81 31.32
N LEU A 76 7.42 17.54 30.90
CA LEU A 76 7.54 16.38 31.78
C LEU A 76 8.98 16.07 32.22
N GLY A 77 9.97 16.86 31.79
CA GLY A 77 11.37 16.65 32.15
C GLY A 77 11.98 15.38 31.54
N ILE A 78 11.36 14.81 30.50
CA ILE A 78 11.93 13.69 29.75
C ILE A 78 13.15 14.26 29.01
N GLY A 79 14.34 13.75 29.34
CA GLY A 79 15.63 14.27 28.84
C GLY A 79 15.66 14.44 27.32
N SER A 80 16.53 15.33 26.83
CA SER A 80 16.65 15.74 25.42
C SER A 80 16.94 14.61 24.40
N ASN A 81 17.12 13.37 24.86
CA ASN A 81 17.37 12.18 24.06
C ASN A 81 16.10 11.39 23.67
N TYR A 82 14.91 11.96 23.83
CA TYR A 82 13.70 11.33 23.33
C TYR A 82 13.62 11.42 21.79
N ASN A 83 13.84 10.29 21.12
CA ASN A 83 13.58 10.14 19.68
C ASN A 83 12.08 9.91 19.46
N LEU A 84 11.37 10.96 19.05
CA LEU A 84 10.00 10.83 18.60
C LEU A 84 9.99 10.16 17.22
N ILE A 85 9.78 8.85 17.19
CA ILE A 85 9.68 8.07 15.95
C ILE A 85 8.24 8.17 15.43
N ILE A 86 8.09 8.64 14.20
CA ILE A 86 6.79 8.80 13.52
C ILE A 86 6.74 8.02 12.22
N ASP A 87 7.91 7.68 11.68
CA ASP A 87 8.00 6.74 10.58
C ASP A 87 8.06 5.32 11.16
N ASP A 88 7.00 4.56 10.93
CA ASP A 88 6.89 3.17 11.38
C ASP A 88 7.93 2.26 10.70
N SER A 89 8.54 2.70 9.59
CA SER A 89 9.46 1.86 8.81
C SER A 89 10.74 1.50 9.56
N ASP A 90 11.31 2.43 10.32
CA ASP A 90 12.51 2.18 11.11
C ASP A 90 12.22 1.24 12.29
N ILE A 91 11.05 1.38 12.92
CA ILE A 91 10.59 0.49 14.02
C ILE A 91 10.37 -0.92 13.50
N ILE A 92 9.70 -1.06 12.35
CA ILE A 92 9.46 -2.36 11.71
C ILE A 92 10.79 -3.04 11.42
N LYS A 93 11.75 -2.30 10.87
CA LYS A 93 13.08 -2.84 10.57
C LYS A 93 13.80 -3.32 11.84
N GLU A 94 13.88 -2.49 12.87
CA GLU A 94 14.50 -2.85 14.16
C GLU A 94 13.80 -4.07 14.80
N THR A 95 12.48 -4.14 14.69
CA THR A 95 11.70 -5.27 15.20
C THR A 95 12.04 -6.56 14.47
N ILE A 96 12.19 -6.51 13.15
CA ILE A 96 12.58 -7.68 12.34
C ILE A 96 14.00 -8.12 12.65
N GLU A 97 14.94 -7.19 12.82
CA GLU A 97 16.31 -7.50 13.24
C GLU A 97 16.32 -8.22 14.61
N ARG A 98 15.47 -7.80 15.55
CA ARG A 98 15.31 -8.48 16.84
C ARG A 98 14.70 -9.86 16.71
N VAL A 99 13.70 -10.05 15.85
CA VAL A 99 13.09 -11.35 15.58
C VAL A 99 14.11 -12.31 14.98
N ILE A 100 14.88 -11.86 13.98
CA ILE A 100 15.96 -12.65 13.38
C ILE A 100 17.02 -12.99 14.44
N SER A 101 17.47 -12.01 15.24
CA SER A 101 18.43 -12.27 16.32
C SER A 101 17.90 -13.23 17.39
N SER A 102 16.58 -13.39 17.51
CA SER A 102 15.96 -14.30 18.47
C SER A 102 15.89 -15.76 18.00
N THR A 103 16.15 -16.03 16.71
CA THR A 103 16.19 -17.41 16.19
C THR A 103 17.27 -18.25 16.88
N ASP A 104 18.36 -17.63 17.33
CA ASP A 104 19.44 -18.32 18.05
C ASP A 104 18.97 -18.96 19.37
N LYS A 105 17.86 -18.47 19.92
CA LYS A 105 17.30 -18.90 21.22
C LYS A 105 16.00 -19.69 21.09
N ASP A 106 15.30 -19.58 19.96
CA ASP A 106 14.07 -20.31 19.68
C ASP A 106 14.24 -21.21 18.46
N LYS A 107 14.46 -22.50 18.72
CA LYS A 107 14.63 -23.52 17.69
C LYS A 107 13.43 -23.60 16.74
N ALA A 108 12.20 -23.44 17.24
CA ALA A 108 11.02 -23.52 16.39
C ALA A 108 10.94 -22.33 15.42
N LEU A 109 11.35 -21.14 15.88
CA LEU A 109 11.44 -19.95 15.04
C LEU A 109 12.58 -20.08 14.01
N TYR A 110 13.72 -20.64 14.41
CA TYR A 110 14.83 -20.95 13.51
C TYR A 110 14.43 -21.94 12.41
N ASP A 111 13.80 -23.05 12.77
CA ASP A 111 13.35 -24.08 11.82
C ASP A 111 12.34 -23.48 10.83
N TRP A 112 11.39 -22.67 11.32
CA TRP A 112 10.45 -21.95 10.45
C TRP A 112 11.14 -20.95 9.51
N TYR A 113 12.16 -20.24 10.01
CA TYR A 113 12.94 -19.29 9.21
C TYR A 113 13.74 -19.99 8.11
N MET A 114 14.34 -21.15 8.41
CA MET A 114 15.05 -21.97 7.42
C MET A 114 14.11 -22.57 6.39
N ASP A 115 12.96 -23.13 6.81
CA ASP A 115 11.92 -23.61 5.89
C ASP A 115 11.49 -22.53 4.89
N MET A 116 11.39 -21.28 5.36
CA MET A 116 11.02 -20.15 4.50
C MET A 116 12.13 -19.85 3.47
N ILE A 117 13.41 -19.87 3.87
CA ILE A 117 14.54 -19.69 2.96
C ILE A 117 14.57 -20.81 1.91
N ASP A 118 14.47 -22.07 2.35
CA ASP A 118 14.56 -23.23 1.47
C ASP A 118 13.45 -23.22 0.42
N SER A 119 12.21 -22.91 0.83
CA SER A 119 11.08 -22.80 -0.11
C SER A 119 11.28 -21.75 -1.21
N ARG A 120 12.09 -20.70 -0.96
CA ARG A 120 12.36 -19.63 -1.94
C ARG A 120 13.54 -19.95 -2.85
N VAL A 121 14.51 -20.70 -2.34
CA VAL A 121 15.63 -21.22 -3.14
C VAL A 121 15.10 -22.22 -4.17
N GLU A 122 14.18 -23.10 -3.77
CA GLU A 122 13.50 -24.03 -4.69
C GLU A 122 12.71 -23.30 -5.79
N GLU A 123 12.16 -22.11 -5.50
CA GLU A 123 11.48 -21.25 -6.48
C GLU A 123 12.45 -20.45 -7.39
N GLY A 124 13.77 -20.63 -7.26
CA GLY A 124 14.79 -19.98 -8.11
C GLY A 124 14.95 -18.47 -7.87
N LYS A 125 14.50 -17.95 -6.72
CA LYS A 125 14.57 -16.52 -6.39
C LYS A 125 15.80 -16.20 -5.53
N ARG A 126 16.47 -15.07 -5.79
CA ARG A 126 17.43 -14.49 -4.83
C ARG A 126 16.65 -14.03 -3.60
N VAL A 127 16.92 -14.65 -2.46
CA VAL A 127 16.17 -14.44 -1.23
C VAL A 127 16.68 -13.17 -0.53
N ASN A 128 15.79 -12.19 -0.33
CA ASN A 128 16.00 -11.12 0.64
C ASN A 128 14.95 -11.30 1.74
N VAL A 129 15.31 -12.09 2.75
CA VAL A 129 14.39 -12.50 3.82
C VAL A 129 13.93 -11.31 4.65
N GLU A 130 14.84 -10.38 4.95
CA GLU A 130 14.54 -9.16 5.69
C GLU A 130 13.44 -8.36 4.98
N LYS A 131 13.56 -8.19 3.66
CA LYS A 131 12.55 -7.50 2.87
C LYS A 131 11.20 -8.25 2.87
N GLU A 132 11.20 -9.58 2.78
CA GLU A 132 9.96 -10.36 2.86
C GLU A 132 9.28 -10.22 4.22
N LEU A 133 10.04 -10.22 5.31
CA LEU A 133 9.51 -10.00 6.65
C LEU A 133 8.97 -8.57 6.82
N ILE A 134 9.63 -7.56 6.24
CA ILE A 134 9.14 -6.17 6.23
C ILE A 134 7.81 -6.09 5.48
N ASP A 135 7.75 -6.68 4.29
CA ASP A 135 6.54 -6.69 3.47
C ASP A 135 5.42 -7.48 4.14
N PHE A 136 5.74 -8.58 4.83
CA PHE A 136 4.79 -9.34 5.64
C PHE A 136 4.26 -8.52 6.82
N SER A 137 5.14 -7.86 7.58
CA SER A 137 4.76 -7.00 8.70
C SER A 137 3.79 -5.89 8.27
N ARG A 138 4.05 -5.23 7.14
CA ARG A 138 3.13 -4.23 6.56
C ARG A 138 1.76 -4.80 6.17
N ASN A 139 1.70 -6.09 5.82
CA ASN A 139 0.43 -6.74 5.54
C ASN A 139 -0.38 -7.00 6.81
N LEU A 140 0.27 -7.27 7.96
CA LEU A 140 -0.41 -7.48 9.24
C LEU A 140 -1.20 -6.25 9.71
N ASP A 141 -0.74 -5.05 9.36
CA ASP A 141 -1.43 -3.81 9.70
C ASP A 141 -2.69 -3.52 8.88
N LYS A 142 -2.92 -4.29 7.80
CA LYS A 142 -4.12 -4.13 6.99
C LYS A 142 -5.36 -4.51 7.79
N GLU A 143 -6.45 -3.76 7.57
CA GLU A 143 -7.73 -3.93 8.28
C GLU A 143 -8.25 -5.37 8.24
N VAL A 144 -7.97 -6.10 7.16
CA VAL A 144 -8.33 -7.51 7.00
C VAL A 144 -7.68 -8.38 8.09
N PHE A 145 -6.40 -8.17 8.43
CA PHE A 145 -5.72 -8.95 9.46
C PHE A 145 -6.13 -8.51 10.86
N LYS A 146 -6.34 -7.21 11.08
CA LYS A 146 -6.84 -6.67 12.36
C LYS A 146 -8.20 -7.26 12.76
N ARG A 147 -9.06 -7.56 11.77
CA ARG A 147 -10.36 -8.23 12.00
C ARG A 147 -10.25 -9.64 12.57
N PHE A 148 -9.10 -10.31 12.42
CA PHE A 148 -8.87 -11.67 12.91
C PHE A 148 -7.80 -11.72 14.01
N GLU A 149 -7.38 -10.57 14.56
CA GLU A 149 -6.26 -10.51 15.50
C GLU A 149 -6.53 -11.33 16.78
N SER A 150 -7.75 -11.26 17.30
CA SER A 150 -8.18 -12.02 18.48
C SER A 150 -8.10 -13.53 18.27
N GLU A 151 -8.54 -13.99 17.11
CA GLU A 151 -8.56 -15.39 16.70
C GLU A 151 -7.15 -15.89 16.42
N ILE A 152 -6.30 -15.08 15.77
CA ILE A 152 -4.91 -15.43 15.49
C ILE A 152 -4.12 -15.61 16.79
N LYS A 153 -4.36 -14.77 17.81
CA LYS A 153 -3.68 -14.87 19.11
C LYS A 153 -4.04 -16.13 19.90
N THR A 154 -5.19 -16.75 19.61
CA THR A 154 -5.63 -17.99 20.27
C THR A 154 -5.29 -19.25 19.48
N LEU A 155 -4.73 -19.11 18.26
CA LEU A 155 -4.25 -20.25 17.48
C LEU A 155 -3.02 -20.86 18.15
N ASP A 156 -3.12 -22.14 18.49
CA ASP A 156 -1.94 -22.93 18.82
C ASP A 156 -1.17 -23.36 17.55
N LYS A 157 0.07 -23.83 17.76
CA LYS A 157 0.95 -24.28 16.67
C LYS A 157 0.35 -25.46 15.88
N GLU A 158 -0.46 -26.29 16.50
CA GLU A 158 -1.06 -27.47 15.86
C GLU A 158 -2.17 -27.06 14.89
N VAL A 159 -3.05 -26.14 15.30
CA VAL A 159 -4.10 -25.58 14.45
C VAL A 159 -3.50 -24.82 13.27
N LEU A 160 -2.42 -24.05 13.49
CA LEU A 160 -1.67 -23.39 12.41
C LEU A 160 -1.10 -24.39 11.40
N ASN A 161 -0.51 -25.49 11.87
CA ASN A 161 -0.01 -26.55 11.00
C ASN A 161 -1.13 -27.24 10.22
N GLN A 162 -2.27 -27.54 10.86
CA GLN A 162 -3.44 -28.10 10.18
C GLN A 162 -4.00 -27.13 9.13
N PHE A 163 -4.04 -25.83 9.43
CA PHE A 163 -4.45 -24.80 8.49
C PHE A 163 -3.52 -24.75 7.28
N LYS A 164 -2.19 -24.75 7.50
CA LYS A 164 -1.17 -24.82 6.44
C LYS A 164 -1.36 -26.05 5.56
N GLN A 165 -1.59 -27.23 6.16
CA GLN A 165 -1.83 -28.47 5.41
C GLN A 165 -3.12 -28.40 4.58
N LYS A 166 -4.23 -27.92 5.15
CA LYS A 166 -5.50 -27.74 4.42
C LYS A 166 -5.34 -26.76 3.25
N GLY A 167 -4.65 -25.63 3.48
CA GLY A 167 -4.35 -24.63 2.46
C GLY A 167 -3.52 -25.21 1.31
N ASN A 168 -2.43 -25.91 1.63
CA ASN A 168 -1.59 -26.58 0.64
C ASN A 168 -2.35 -27.66 -0.13
N GLY A 169 -3.18 -28.46 0.54
CA GLY A 169 -4.04 -29.46 -0.10
C GLY A 169 -4.99 -28.83 -1.11
N LYS A 170 -5.65 -27.73 -0.74
CA LYS A 170 -6.56 -26.99 -1.63
C LYS A 170 -5.81 -26.33 -2.80
N LEU A 171 -4.60 -25.83 -2.56
CA LEU A 171 -3.76 -25.26 -3.61
C LEU A 171 -3.34 -26.32 -4.64
N ILE A 172 -2.99 -27.53 -4.18
CA ILE A 172 -2.72 -28.68 -5.06
C ILE A 172 -3.96 -29.06 -5.87
N GLU A 173 -5.13 -29.09 -5.24
CA GLU A 173 -6.40 -29.40 -5.92
C GLU A 173 -6.76 -28.37 -7.01
N ILE A 174 -6.59 -27.08 -6.72
CA ILE A 174 -6.78 -26.00 -7.68
C ILE A 174 -5.79 -26.12 -8.83
N LYS A 175 -4.50 -26.36 -8.56
CA LYS A 175 -3.49 -26.57 -9.59
C LYS A 175 -3.86 -27.74 -10.52
N LYS A 176 -4.27 -28.88 -9.95
CA LYS A 176 -4.72 -30.05 -10.74
C LYS A 176 -5.92 -29.70 -11.61
N SER A 177 -6.89 -28.97 -11.06
CA SER A 177 -8.08 -28.53 -11.79
C SER A 177 -7.72 -27.59 -12.95
N LEU A 178 -6.82 -26.63 -12.72
CA LEU A 178 -6.33 -25.72 -13.75
C LEU A 178 -5.62 -26.46 -14.88
N ILE A 179 -4.71 -27.39 -14.56
CA ILE A 179 -4.03 -28.23 -15.55
C ILE A 179 -5.05 -29.00 -16.39
N ALA A 180 -6.07 -29.61 -15.75
CA ALA A 180 -7.13 -30.32 -16.46
C ALA A 180 -7.96 -29.41 -17.39
N TYR A 181 -8.19 -28.15 -17.02
CA TYR A 181 -8.80 -27.18 -17.92
C TYR A 181 -7.89 -26.81 -19.10
N GLY A 182 -6.58 -26.64 -18.84
CA GLY A 182 -5.58 -26.43 -19.88
C GLY A 182 -5.52 -27.59 -20.88
N ASP A 183 -5.59 -28.84 -20.40
CA ASP A 183 -5.65 -30.04 -21.25
C ASP A 183 -6.90 -30.07 -22.12
N ARG A 184 -8.07 -29.76 -21.54
CA ARG A 184 -9.34 -29.69 -22.29
C ARG A 184 -9.29 -28.60 -23.36
N PHE A 185 -8.76 -27.42 -23.00
CA PHE A 185 -8.59 -26.33 -23.95
C PHE A 185 -7.66 -26.74 -25.10
N ALA A 186 -6.50 -27.32 -24.79
CA ALA A 186 -5.54 -27.77 -25.80
C ALA A 186 -6.16 -28.79 -26.76
N LYS A 187 -6.96 -29.73 -26.24
CA LYS A 187 -7.68 -30.71 -27.07
C LYS A 187 -8.63 -30.04 -28.07
N ILE A 188 -9.49 -29.13 -27.59
CA ILE A 188 -10.42 -28.39 -28.46
C ILE A 188 -9.66 -27.53 -29.47
N PHE A 189 -8.56 -26.92 -29.03
CA PHE A 189 -7.70 -26.07 -29.85
C PHE A 189 -7.09 -26.84 -31.03
N GLU A 190 -6.56 -28.05 -30.74
CA GLU A 190 -5.97 -28.95 -31.74
C GLU A 190 -7.03 -29.58 -32.66
N GLU A 191 -8.17 -30.04 -32.12
CA GLU A 191 -9.27 -30.64 -32.89
C GLU A 191 -9.87 -29.69 -33.93
N ASN A 192 -9.85 -28.39 -33.66
CA ASN A 192 -10.34 -27.36 -34.58
C ASN A 192 -9.24 -26.78 -35.48
N GLY A 193 -8.01 -27.32 -35.43
CA GLY A 193 -6.89 -26.85 -36.25
C GLY A 193 -6.48 -25.40 -35.98
N LEU A 194 -6.74 -24.91 -34.75
CA LEU A 194 -6.42 -23.54 -34.37
C LEU A 194 -4.92 -23.40 -34.09
N ILE A 195 -4.37 -22.24 -34.45
CA ILE A 195 -3.02 -21.81 -34.12
C ILE A 195 -3.08 -20.55 -33.27
N VAL A 196 -2.06 -20.32 -32.44
CA VAL A 196 -2.01 -19.18 -31.50
C VAL A 196 -2.18 -17.84 -32.24
N ASP A 197 -1.73 -17.79 -33.51
CA ASP A 197 -1.86 -16.63 -34.39
C ASP A 197 -3.29 -16.30 -34.83
N ASN A 198 -4.25 -17.23 -34.65
CA ASN A 198 -5.67 -16.94 -34.88
C ASN A 198 -6.28 -16.02 -33.82
N PHE A 199 -5.58 -15.80 -32.69
CA PHE A 199 -6.09 -15.03 -31.56
C PHE A 199 -5.41 -13.66 -31.44
N ALA A 200 -6.16 -12.68 -30.96
CA ALA A 200 -5.64 -11.35 -30.67
C ALA A 200 -4.47 -11.42 -29.67
N GLY A 201 -3.39 -10.71 -29.98
CA GLY A 201 -2.15 -10.75 -29.18
C GLY A 201 -1.22 -11.92 -29.50
N LYS A 202 -1.62 -12.87 -30.35
CA LYS A 202 -0.80 -14.00 -30.82
C LYS A 202 -0.06 -14.69 -29.67
N SER A 203 1.27 -14.78 -29.73
CA SER A 203 2.12 -15.40 -28.70
C SER A 203 2.06 -14.75 -27.33
N ARG A 204 1.60 -13.50 -27.23
CA ARG A 204 1.36 -12.85 -25.93
C ARG A 204 -0.09 -13.02 -25.48
N GLY A 205 -1.00 -13.40 -26.39
CA GLY A 205 -2.43 -13.47 -26.15
C GLY A 205 -2.91 -14.61 -25.25
N ILE A 206 -4.20 -14.57 -24.95
CA ILE A 206 -4.88 -15.50 -24.03
C ILE A 206 -4.74 -16.97 -24.43
N ALA A 207 -4.68 -17.27 -25.74
CA ALA A 207 -4.50 -18.64 -26.23
C ALA A 207 -3.16 -19.24 -25.76
N ASN A 208 -2.07 -18.48 -25.82
CA ASN A 208 -0.77 -18.95 -25.34
C ASN A 208 -0.75 -19.08 -23.80
N ALA A 209 -1.41 -18.17 -23.10
CA ALA A 209 -1.54 -18.24 -21.64
C ALA A 209 -2.29 -19.51 -21.21
N LEU A 210 -3.43 -19.83 -21.83
CA LEU A 210 -4.22 -21.03 -21.53
C LEU A 210 -3.47 -22.33 -21.88
N LEU A 211 -2.73 -22.36 -22.98
CA LEU A 211 -1.85 -23.50 -23.31
C LEU A 211 -0.69 -23.64 -22.33
N GLY A 212 -0.20 -22.54 -21.77
CA GLY A 212 0.84 -22.50 -20.75
C GLY A 212 0.43 -23.16 -19.42
N ILE A 213 -0.86 -23.14 -19.08
CA ILE A 213 -1.40 -23.72 -17.84
C ILE A 213 -1.04 -25.21 -17.72
N ARG A 214 -1.03 -25.95 -18.84
CA ARG A 214 -0.65 -27.38 -18.89
C ARG A 214 0.80 -27.64 -18.48
N LYS A 215 1.67 -26.62 -18.60
CA LYS A 215 3.10 -26.68 -18.23
C LYS A 215 3.37 -26.03 -16.87
N GLU A 216 2.34 -25.90 -16.03
CA GLU A 216 2.39 -25.20 -14.75
C GLU A 216 2.78 -23.72 -14.85
N ASN A 217 2.64 -23.12 -16.04
CA ASN A 217 2.84 -21.69 -16.22
C ASN A 217 1.56 -20.95 -15.84
N PHE A 218 1.40 -20.68 -14.54
CA PHE A 218 0.29 -19.92 -13.97
C PHE A 218 0.53 -18.40 -13.97
N ASP A 219 1.34 -17.90 -14.91
CA ASP A 219 1.64 -16.47 -14.99
C ASP A 219 0.47 -15.66 -15.58
N PHE A 220 -0.50 -15.38 -14.72
CA PHE A 220 -1.67 -14.55 -15.04
C PHE A 220 -1.40 -13.04 -14.87
N ARG A 221 -0.13 -12.60 -14.80
CA ARG A 221 0.24 -11.23 -14.40
C ARG A 221 -0.23 -10.12 -15.34
N ASP A 222 -0.59 -10.43 -16.58
CA ASP A 222 -1.13 -9.42 -17.49
C ASP A 222 -2.66 -9.32 -17.34
N LYS A 223 -3.09 -8.36 -16.53
CA LYS A 223 -4.53 -8.04 -16.27
C LYS A 223 -5.30 -7.61 -17.52
N THR A 224 -4.61 -7.34 -18.63
CA THR A 224 -5.20 -6.87 -19.89
C THR A 224 -5.97 -7.94 -20.65
N TYR A 225 -5.70 -9.23 -20.43
CA TYR A 225 -6.41 -10.32 -21.12
C TYR A 225 -7.84 -10.53 -20.59
N TYR A 226 -8.07 -10.36 -19.29
CA TYR A 226 -9.38 -10.58 -18.67
C TYR A 226 -10.38 -9.46 -18.94
N GLN A 227 -9.91 -8.21 -19.04
CA GLN A 227 -10.78 -7.06 -19.30
C GLN A 227 -11.35 -7.02 -20.73
N LYS A 228 -10.82 -7.82 -21.65
CA LYS A 228 -11.30 -7.90 -23.05
C LYS A 228 -12.13 -9.15 -23.34
N ALA A 229 -12.23 -10.07 -22.39
CA ALA A 229 -12.97 -11.32 -22.51
C ALA A 229 -14.38 -11.26 -21.88
N ILE A 230 -14.73 -10.12 -21.27
CA ILE A 230 -16.06 -9.72 -20.80
C ILE A 230 -16.51 -8.55 -21.67
#